data_AF-A0A672M4U5-F1
#
_entry.id   AF-A0A672M4U5-F1
#
_cell.length_a   1.000
_cell.length_b   1.000
_cell.length_c   1.000
_cell.angle_alpha   90.00
_cell.angle_beta   90.00
_cell.angle_gamma   90.00
#
_symmetry.space_group_name_H-M   'P 1'
#
loop_
_entity.id
_entity.type
_entity.pdbx_description
1 polymer ?
#
loop_
_entity_poly.entity_id
_entity_poly.type
_entity_poly.pdbx_seq_one_letter_code
_entity_poly.pdbx_strand_id
1 'polypeptide(L)'
;MADIVQQRLEDRIPALEQLERVGLFTNKEVKSMLKRSTALEYKLHRTVQSKDDFITYIQYEINVLELIKNRRKLHWRAVKTLEGESVEHFTTKYTLLQTGHM
;
A
#
# COMPACT_ATOMS: atom_id res chain seq x y z
N MET A 1 7.12 -21.48 6.27
CA MET A 1 7.18 -20.36 7.24
C MET A 1 7.76 -19.12 6.57
N ALA A 2 9.07 -19.08 6.29
CA ALA A 2 9.69 -17.98 5.56
C ALA A 2 9.13 -17.83 4.14
N ASP A 3 8.89 -18.94 3.45
CA ASP A 3 8.36 -18.99 2.08
C ASP A 3 7.00 -18.27 1.92
N ILE A 4 6.07 -18.51 2.85
CA ILE A 4 4.74 -17.88 2.87
C ILE A 4 4.85 -16.38 3.13
N VAL A 5 5.72 -15.98 4.07
CA VAL A 5 5.98 -14.57 4.39
C VAL A 5 6.61 -13.85 3.19
N GLN A 6 7.53 -14.50 2.47
CA GLN A 6 8.13 -13.93 1.26
C GLN A 6 7.10 -13.73 0.16
N GLN A 7 6.29 -14.75 -0.15
CA GLN A 7 5.23 -14.64 -1.15
C GLN A 7 4.26 -13.49 -0.84
N ARG A 8 3.84 -13.35 0.43
CA ARG A 8 2.96 -12.25 0.87
C ARG A 8 3.58 -10.87 0.69
N LEU A 9 4.89 -10.76 0.91
CA LEU A 9 5.62 -9.51 0.69
C LEU A 9 5.77 -9.22 -0.80
N GLU A 10 6.06 -10.23 -1.62
CA GLU A 10 6.18 -10.12 -3.07
C GLU A 10 4.88 -9.62 -3.71
N ASP A 11 3.73 -10.14 -3.28
CA ASP A 11 2.40 -9.63 -3.69
C ASP A 11 2.15 -8.16 -3.29
N ARG A 12 2.78 -7.68 -2.20
CA ARG A 12 2.58 -6.31 -1.68
C ARG A 12 3.48 -5.27 -2.35
N ILE A 13 4.68 -5.65 -2.77
CA ILE A 13 5.66 -4.77 -3.41
C ILE A 13 5.06 -3.96 -4.57
N PRO A 14 4.37 -4.53 -5.58
CA PRO A 14 3.89 -3.77 -6.73
C PRO A 14 2.92 -2.65 -6.34
N ALA A 15 2.07 -2.88 -5.33
CA ALA A 15 1.15 -1.86 -4.85
C ALA A 15 1.88 -0.68 -4.18
N LEU A 16 2.93 -0.96 -3.40
CA LEU A 16 3.73 0.07 -2.73
C LEU A 16 4.61 0.85 -3.71
N GLU A 17 5.21 0.18 -4.70
CA GLU A 17 5.95 0.84 -5.78
C GLU A 17 5.05 1.77 -6.60
N GLN A 18 3.81 1.34 -6.88
CA GLN A 18 2.83 2.20 -7.53
C GLN A 18 2.52 3.44 -6.67
N LEU A 19 2.35 3.26 -5.35
CA LEU A 19 2.10 4.37 -4.41
C LEU A 19 3.29 5.35 -4.30
N GLU A 20 4.50 4.89 -4.51
CA GLU A 20 5.69 5.75 -4.63
C GLU A 20 5.73 6.48 -5.98
N ARG A 21 5.54 5.75 -7.09
CA ARG A 21 5.60 6.27 -8.48
C ARG A 21 4.63 7.43 -8.72
N VAL A 22 3.53 7.44 -7.98
CA VAL A 22 2.45 8.41 -8.10
C VAL A 22 2.57 9.55 -7.09
N GLY A 23 3.62 9.53 -6.26
CA GLY A 23 3.92 10.57 -5.29
C GLY A 23 3.01 10.59 -4.07
N LEU A 24 2.22 9.54 -3.82
CA LEU A 24 1.39 9.44 -2.61
C LEU A 24 2.25 9.13 -1.38
N PHE A 25 3.32 8.37 -1.57
CA PHE A 25 4.28 8.00 -0.53
C PHE A 25 5.71 8.29 -0.97
N THR A 26 6.57 8.61 -0.01
CA THR A 26 8.01 8.72 -0.25
C THR A 26 8.70 7.37 -0.14
N ASN A 27 9.87 7.21 -0.77
CA ASN A 27 10.69 5.99 -0.67
C ASN A 27 10.95 5.55 0.79
N LYS A 28 11.16 6.53 1.69
CA LYS A 28 11.39 6.29 3.12
C LYS A 28 10.16 5.71 3.81
N GLU A 29 8.98 6.23 3.48
CA GLU A 29 7.71 5.72 4.00
C GLU A 29 7.44 4.31 3.48
N VAL A 30 7.62 4.06 2.18
CA VAL A 30 7.46 2.73 1.58
C VAL A 30 8.37 1.70 2.24
N LYS A 31 9.66 2.01 2.42
CA LYS A 31 10.60 1.13 3.14
C LYS A 31 10.16 0.87 4.58
N SER A 32 9.64 1.89 5.26
CA SER A 32 9.14 1.76 6.63
C SER A 32 7.89 0.89 6.70
N MET A 33 7.00 0.99 5.72
CA MET A 33 5.81 0.14 5.59
C MET A 33 6.17 -1.31 5.30
N LEU A 34 7.10 -1.56 4.37
CA LEU A 34 7.62 -2.90 4.10
C LEU A 34 8.19 -3.54 5.36
N LYS A 35 9.06 -2.82 6.09
CA LYS A 35 9.65 -3.31 7.34
C LYS A 35 8.61 -3.68 8.39
N ARG A 36 7.58 -2.84 8.56
CA ARG A 36 6.46 -3.10 9.48
C ARG A 36 5.63 -4.32 9.04
N SER A 37 5.33 -4.40 7.75
CA SER A 37 4.59 -5.51 7.15
C SER A 37 5.32 -6.82 7.39
N THR A 38 6.61 -6.89 7.05
CA THR A 38 7.47 -8.05 7.29
C THR A 38 7.45 -8.48 8.76
N ALA A 39 7.63 -7.53 9.71
CA ALA A 39 7.62 -7.85 11.13
C ALA A 39 6.27 -8.43 11.61
N LEU A 40 5.15 -7.95 11.06
CA LEU A 40 3.83 -8.47 11.39
C LEU A 40 3.57 -9.84 10.76
N GLU A 41 3.96 -10.07 9.51
CA GLU A 41 3.84 -11.37 8.83
C GLU A 41 4.63 -12.45 9.60
N TYR A 42 5.86 -12.14 10.05
CA TYR A 42 6.63 -13.05 10.90
C TYR A 42 5.96 -13.34 12.25
N LYS A 43 5.31 -12.33 12.87
CA LYS A 43 4.55 -12.53 14.11
C LYS A 43 3.32 -13.40 13.87
N LEU A 44 2.62 -13.21 12.77
CA LEU A 44 1.44 -13.98 12.41
C LEU A 44 1.78 -15.43 12.16
N HIS A 45 2.88 -15.73 11.47
CA HIS A 45 3.16 -17.11 11.10
C HIS A 45 3.94 -17.90 12.18
N ARG A 46 4.37 -17.28 13.30
CA ARG A 46 5.17 -17.96 14.34
C ARG A 46 4.41 -19.13 14.97
N THR A 47 5.13 -20.09 15.54
CA THR A 47 4.58 -21.33 16.11
C THR A 47 3.50 -21.11 17.18
N VAL A 48 3.60 -20.04 17.98
CA VAL A 48 2.60 -19.69 19.00
C VAL A 48 1.94 -18.37 18.60
N GLN A 49 0.72 -18.44 18.08
CA GLN A 49 -0.05 -17.28 17.65
C GLN A 49 -1.02 -16.86 18.75
N SER A 50 -1.09 -15.55 19.04
CA SER A 50 -2.10 -14.99 19.94
C SER A 50 -3.16 -14.26 19.14
N LYS A 51 -4.40 -14.25 19.64
CA LYS A 51 -5.49 -13.46 19.03
C LYS A 51 -5.11 -11.98 18.87
N ASP A 52 -4.32 -11.47 19.81
CA ASP A 52 -3.79 -10.10 19.80
C ASP A 52 -2.88 -9.79 18.60
N ASP A 53 -2.11 -10.77 18.11
CA ASP A 53 -1.27 -10.60 16.92
C ASP A 53 -2.13 -10.35 15.67
N PHE A 54 -3.25 -11.09 15.53
CA PHE A 54 -4.21 -10.90 14.45
C PHE A 54 -4.92 -9.55 14.54
N ILE A 55 -5.35 -9.15 15.75
CA ILE A 55 -5.98 -7.83 15.97
C ILE A 55 -5.01 -6.71 15.59
N THR A 56 -3.76 -6.82 16.03
CA THR A 56 -2.71 -5.84 15.71
C THR A 56 -2.48 -5.74 14.21
N TYR A 57 -2.46 -6.87 13.50
CA TYR A 57 -2.30 -6.90 12.05
C TYR A 57 -3.49 -6.25 11.32
N ILE A 58 -4.72 -6.63 11.68
CA ILE A 58 -5.94 -6.07 11.09
C ILE A 58 -5.99 -4.56 11.31
N GLN A 59 -5.67 -4.10 12.53
CA GLN A 59 -5.63 -2.67 12.84
C GLN A 59 -4.57 -1.94 12.02
N TYR A 60 -3.39 -2.54 11.82
CA TYR A 60 -2.36 -1.97 10.95
C TYR A 60 -2.86 -1.81 9.51
N GLU A 61 -3.48 -2.84 8.93
CA GLU A 61 -4.01 -2.79 7.56
C GLU A 61 -5.11 -1.72 7.42
N ILE A 62 -6.03 -1.62 8.39
CA ILE A 62 -7.05 -0.55 8.42
C ILE A 62 -6.39 0.82 8.41
N ASN A 63 -5.40 1.04 9.28
CA ASN A 63 -4.71 2.34 9.40
C ASN A 63 -3.98 2.70 8.10
N VAL A 64 -3.35 1.72 7.44
CA VAL A 64 -2.70 1.92 6.14
C VAL A 64 -3.70 2.31 5.06
N LEU A 65 -4.83 1.61 4.98
CA LEU A 65 -5.88 1.92 4.00
C LEU A 65 -6.48 3.31 4.22
N GLU A 66 -6.71 3.70 5.47
CA GLU A 66 -7.21 5.02 5.82
C GLU A 66 -6.19 6.12 5.45
N LEU A 67 -4.91 5.91 5.73
CA LEU A 67 -3.84 6.82 5.36
C LEU A 67 -3.78 7.02 3.83
N ILE A 68 -3.86 5.93 3.05
CA ILE A 68 -3.88 5.98 1.59
C ILE A 68 -5.10 6.78 1.10
N LYS A 69 -6.30 6.51 1.65
CA LYS A 69 -7.54 7.23 1.30
C LYS A 69 -7.41 8.73 1.59
N ASN A 70 -6.90 9.10 2.76
CA ASN A 70 -6.75 10.49 3.14
C ASN A 70 -5.74 11.23 2.25
N ARG A 71 -4.58 10.62 1.99
CA ARG A 71 -3.56 11.18 1.08
C ARG A 71 -4.08 11.29 -0.35
N ARG A 72 -4.80 10.30 -0.86
CA ARG A 72 -5.46 10.37 -2.17
C ARG A 72 -6.47 11.50 -2.23
N LYS A 73 -7.31 11.67 -1.20
CA LYS A 73 -8.29 12.75 -1.13
C LYS A 73 -7.63 14.12 -1.15
N LEU A 74 -6.54 14.29 -0.39
CA LEU A 74 -5.77 15.54 -0.37
C LEU A 74 -5.07 15.79 -1.70
N HIS A 75 -4.43 14.77 -2.27
CA HIS A 75 -3.79 14.83 -3.58
C HIS A 75 -4.80 15.21 -4.67
N TRP A 76 -5.98 14.57 -4.70
CA TRP A 76 -7.06 14.90 -5.61
C TRP A 76 -7.61 16.32 -5.41
N ARG A 77 -7.71 16.80 -4.17
CA ARG A 77 -8.11 18.19 -3.90
C ARG A 77 -7.09 19.17 -4.45
N ALA A 78 -5.79 18.93 -4.23
CA ALA A 78 -4.72 19.76 -4.77
C ALA A 78 -4.71 19.75 -6.30
N VAL A 79 -4.86 18.58 -6.92
CA VAL A 79 -4.97 18.43 -8.38
C VAL A 79 -6.20 19.14 -8.92
N LYS A 80 -7.37 19.05 -8.26
CA LYS A 80 -8.58 19.73 -8.72
C LYS A 80 -8.52 21.25 -8.60
N THR A 81 -7.78 21.78 -7.62
CA THR A 81 -7.52 23.22 -7.48
C THR A 81 -6.56 23.75 -8.56
N LEU A 82 -5.80 22.87 -9.22
CA LEU A 82 -4.91 23.19 -10.35
C LEU A 82 -5.62 22.75 -11.65
N GLU A 83 -6.37 23.64 -12.31
CA GLU A 83 -7.11 23.29 -13.53
C GLU A 83 -6.23 22.71 -14.67
N GLY A 84 -6.72 21.72 -15.41
CA GLY A 84 -6.17 21.29 -16.72
C GLY A 84 -6.06 19.77 -16.98
N GLU A 85 -5.72 19.41 -18.24
CA GLU A 85 -5.59 18.07 -18.92
C GLU A 85 -4.90 16.93 -18.14
N SER A 86 -4.37 17.19 -16.94
CA SER A 86 -3.60 16.24 -16.13
C SER A 86 -4.45 15.16 -15.43
N VAL A 87 -5.76 15.42 -15.24
CA VAL A 87 -6.69 14.46 -14.60
C VAL A 87 -6.89 13.21 -15.47
N GLU A 88 -7.00 13.39 -16.79
CA GLU A 88 -7.20 12.29 -17.75
C GLU A 88 -5.94 11.45 -17.92
N HIS A 89 -4.76 12.07 -17.89
CA HIS A 89 -3.48 11.35 -17.90
C HIS A 89 -3.29 10.50 -16.64
N PHE A 90 -3.77 10.98 -15.48
CA PHE A 90 -3.69 10.25 -14.23
C PHE A 90 -4.69 9.09 -14.18
N THR A 91 -5.96 9.30 -14.54
CA THR A 91 -6.94 8.20 -14.64
C THR A 91 -6.50 7.18 -15.68
N THR A 92 -5.98 7.60 -16.83
CA THR A 92 -5.44 6.71 -17.87
C THR A 92 -4.24 5.91 -17.36
N LYS A 93 -3.29 6.52 -16.65
CA LYS A 93 -2.10 5.82 -16.11
C LYS A 93 -2.46 4.80 -15.03
N TYR A 94 -3.49 5.04 -14.22
CA TYR A 94 -3.94 4.09 -13.20
C TYR A 94 -4.92 3.04 -13.74
N THR A 95 -5.80 3.38 -14.69
CA THR A 95 -6.76 2.44 -15.31
C THR A 95 -6.06 1.48 -16.28
N LEU A 96 -5.03 1.93 -17.00
CA LEU A 96 -4.21 1.04 -17.84
C LEU A 96 -3.38 0.03 -17.03
N LEU A 97 -3.08 0.31 -15.76
CA LEU A 97 -2.40 -0.65 -14.87
C LEU A 97 -3.36 -1.66 -14.25
N GLN A 98 -4.66 -1.37 -14.17
CA GLN A 98 -5.69 -2.30 -13.68
C GLN A 98 -6.17 -3.28 -14.77
N THR A 99 -5.89 -3.00 -16.05
CA THR A 99 -6.27 -3.84 -17.20
C THR A 99 -5.16 -4.77 -17.69
N GLY A 100 -4.02 -4.82 -16.98
CA GLY A 100 -2.87 -5.68 -17.28
C GLY A 100 -2.87 -7.03 -16.55
N HIS A 101 -4.03 -7.58 -16.21
CA HIS A 101 -4.16 -8.97 -15.76
C HIS A 101 -5.16 -9.68 -16.68
N MET A 102 -4.64 -10.34 -17.72
CA MET A 102 -5.20 -11.56 -18.30
C MET A 102 -4.09 -12.59 -18.35
#